data_AF-A0AA39IRE4-F1
#
_entry.id   AF-A0AA39IRE4-F1
#
_cell.length_a   1.000
_cell.length_b   1.000
_cell.length_c   1.000
_cell.angle_alpha   90.00
_cell.angle_beta   90.00
_cell.angle_gamma   90.00
#
_symmetry.space_group_name_H-M   'P 1'
#
loop_
_entity.id
_entity.type
_entity.pdbx_description
1 polymer ?
#
loop_
_entity_poly.entity_id
_entity_poly.type
_entity_poly.pdbx_seq_one_letter_code
_entity_poly.pdbx_strand_id
1 'polypeptide(L)'
;MNHKLLLLLAFIAVSSVGASGSKDGCYPKPFETVEFKPPKLPTEGVYFHEEFTNRSVLGTKWVPSDSRLKMHVSHGVSFGHPGRKFTGSYEIASQPKSLISGDYGLLFESSAFWVRLHAIAAKLDKPYHFKLEKPLIVQFEANFVVELSCSFFALKLLPGFEETPALFRWRKYLEDFDDESFFTIAFGPDYPCTEEGKGLTKETRVFVQVGTEHSWPFKHEVHKCVGPVCEEATLLNNTGNHLYTLRMEPDDTFYVYIDNELRTKGNLSEHFEPKIALYDHRFPPQTLSQIGHPKYKGPIPTRFNELRPITAIGLMTNDGARAGIAVDNIIVTDDEKIAREYAEQTYGAKLAQEKALAEPPLICPKKTEKVPVDDSKGAASALNGFRLKITYILDYVFRMFGLI
;
A
#
# COMPACT_ATOMS: atom_id res chain seq x y z
N MET A 1 -16.03 -24.24 35.00
CA MET A 1 -16.75 -23.03 34.56
C MET A 1 -16.43 -22.79 33.10
N ASN A 2 -17.40 -23.05 32.22
CA ASN A 2 -17.16 -23.25 30.79
C ASN A 2 -17.01 -21.93 30.02
N HIS A 3 -16.05 -21.88 29.09
CA HIS A 3 -15.81 -20.77 28.13
C HIS A 3 -17.08 -20.30 27.39
N LYS A 4 -18.10 -21.15 27.24
CA LYS A 4 -19.39 -20.80 26.67
C LYS A 4 -20.20 -19.80 27.52
N LEU A 5 -20.01 -19.78 28.84
CA LEU A 5 -20.70 -18.84 29.74
C LEU A 5 -20.05 -17.44 29.72
N LEU A 6 -18.75 -17.37 29.44
CA LEU A 6 -18.03 -16.10 29.28
C LEU A 6 -18.41 -15.38 27.97
N LEU A 7 -18.61 -16.14 26.88
CA LEU A 7 -19.13 -15.63 25.61
C LEU A 7 -20.60 -15.16 25.72
N LEU A 8 -21.41 -15.82 26.56
CA LEU A 8 -22.79 -15.41 26.81
C LEU A 8 -22.86 -14.05 27.54
N LEU A 9 -21.96 -13.80 28.48
CA LEU A 9 -21.87 -12.52 29.19
C LEU A 9 -21.29 -11.40 28.31
N ALA A 10 -20.39 -11.71 27.37
CA ALA A 10 -19.92 -10.75 26.36
C ALA A 10 -21.03 -10.35 25.38
N PHE A 11 -21.92 -11.28 24.98
CA PHE A 11 -23.07 -10.96 24.14
C PHE A 11 -24.15 -10.14 24.86
N ILE A 12 -24.36 -10.38 26.16
CA ILE A 12 -25.34 -9.62 26.96
C ILE A 12 -24.80 -8.23 27.34
N ALA A 13 -23.48 -8.06 27.47
CA ALA A 13 -22.86 -6.75 27.73
C ALA A 13 -22.90 -5.80 26.51
N VAL A 14 -23.04 -6.32 25.29
CA VAL A 14 -23.21 -5.49 24.07
C VAL A 14 -24.66 -5.00 23.91
N SER A 15 -25.63 -5.59 24.61
CA SER A 15 -27.01 -5.08 24.61
C SER A 15 -27.29 -3.91 25.56
N SER A 16 -26.29 -3.40 26.31
CA SER A 16 -26.50 -2.27 27.24
C SER A 16 -25.62 -1.04 27.00
N VAL A 17 -24.90 -0.96 25.89
CA VAL A 17 -24.16 0.26 25.51
C VAL A 17 -24.84 0.91 24.31
N GLY A 18 -25.51 2.04 24.56
CA GLY A 18 -25.88 2.98 23.51
C GLY A 18 -27.31 2.93 23.00
N ALA A 19 -28.31 2.89 23.88
CA ALA A 19 -29.62 3.50 23.55
C ALA A 19 -29.47 5.04 23.53
N SER A 20 -28.62 5.56 22.65
CA SER A 20 -28.51 6.99 22.36
C SER A 20 -29.03 7.22 20.94
N GLY A 21 -30.31 7.59 20.86
CA GLY A 21 -30.89 8.22 19.69
C GLY A 21 -31.55 7.29 18.67
N SER A 22 -32.82 6.95 18.89
CA SER A 22 -33.75 6.71 17.78
C SER A 22 -34.95 7.62 17.97
N LYS A 23 -34.87 8.82 17.38
CA LYS A 23 -36.07 9.53 16.97
C LYS A 23 -36.59 8.74 15.75
N ASP A 24 -37.84 8.30 15.78
CA ASP A 24 -38.58 7.69 14.64
C ASP A 24 -38.47 6.17 14.41
N GLY A 25 -37.89 5.37 15.31
CA GLY A 25 -37.95 3.91 15.24
C GLY A 25 -37.05 3.27 14.16
N CYS A 26 -36.11 4.04 13.63
CA CYS A 26 -35.07 3.54 12.75
C CYS A 26 -33.96 2.83 13.54
N TYR A 27 -33.35 1.80 12.94
CA TYR A 27 -32.24 1.04 13.51
C TYR A 27 -31.11 0.86 12.49
N PRO A 28 -29.83 0.80 12.90
CA PRO A 28 -28.71 0.62 11.98
C PRO A 28 -28.75 -0.76 11.31
N LYS A 29 -28.48 -0.80 10.00
CA LYS A 29 -28.31 -2.06 9.26
C LYS A 29 -27.09 -2.81 9.80
N PRO A 30 -27.18 -4.13 10.06
CA PRO A 30 -26.00 -4.94 10.40
C PRO A 30 -24.94 -4.86 9.31
N PHE A 31 -23.67 -4.75 9.71
CA PHE A 31 -22.55 -4.78 8.78
C PHE A 31 -22.43 -6.17 8.15
N GLU A 32 -22.32 -6.21 6.82
CA GLU A 32 -22.14 -7.43 6.03
C GLU A 32 -20.78 -7.31 5.34
N THR A 33 -19.90 -8.30 5.51
CA THR A 33 -18.62 -8.34 4.81
C THR A 33 -18.85 -8.53 3.31
N VAL A 34 -18.07 -7.83 2.50
CA VAL A 34 -18.11 -7.95 1.03
C VAL A 34 -16.98 -8.84 0.54
N GLU A 35 -17.16 -9.55 -0.58
CA GLU A 35 -16.09 -10.32 -1.20
C GLU A 35 -15.18 -9.43 -2.06
N PHE A 36 -13.89 -9.73 -2.03
CA PHE A 36 -12.88 -9.10 -2.87
C PHE A 36 -13.20 -9.34 -4.35
N LYS A 37 -13.07 -8.27 -5.15
CA LYS A 37 -13.23 -8.33 -6.59
C LYS A 37 -11.94 -7.87 -7.23
N PRO A 38 -11.29 -8.70 -8.07
CA PRO A 38 -10.10 -8.29 -8.80
C PRO A 38 -10.37 -7.02 -9.60
N PRO A 39 -9.47 -6.01 -9.53
CA PRO A 39 -9.63 -4.77 -10.27
C PRO A 39 -9.55 -5.04 -11.78
N LYS A 40 -10.33 -4.28 -12.54
CA LYS A 40 -10.30 -4.33 -14.01
C LYS A 40 -9.24 -3.37 -14.51
N LEU A 41 -8.25 -3.91 -15.21
CA LEU A 41 -7.17 -3.15 -15.83
C LEU A 41 -7.22 -3.26 -17.36
N PRO A 42 -6.85 -2.21 -18.09
CA PRO A 42 -6.62 -2.30 -19.53
C PRO A 42 -5.35 -3.09 -19.85
N THR A 43 -5.22 -3.55 -21.09
CA THR A 43 -4.02 -4.26 -21.57
C THR A 43 -2.84 -3.34 -21.85
N GLU A 44 -3.10 -2.07 -22.17
CA GLU A 44 -2.09 -1.06 -22.47
C GLU A 44 -1.90 -0.07 -21.33
N GLY A 45 -0.71 0.54 -21.26
CA GLY A 45 -0.34 1.50 -20.22
C GLY A 45 0.00 0.90 -18.85
N VAL A 46 -0.26 -0.39 -18.60
CA VAL A 46 0.13 -1.10 -17.36
C VAL A 46 1.43 -1.88 -17.57
N TYR A 47 2.39 -1.73 -16.66
CA TYR A 47 3.72 -2.36 -16.71
C TYR A 47 3.93 -3.40 -15.61
N PHE A 48 3.20 -3.25 -14.50
CA PHE A 48 3.15 -4.19 -13.40
C PHE A 48 1.90 -3.93 -12.57
N HIS A 49 1.30 -5.00 -12.05
CA HIS A 49 0.33 -4.90 -10.96
C HIS A 49 0.41 -6.11 -10.04
N GLU A 50 0.02 -5.95 -8.78
CA GLU A 50 -0.07 -7.02 -7.81
C GLU A 50 -1.05 -6.70 -6.68
N GLU A 51 -2.11 -7.50 -6.60
CA GLU A 51 -3.12 -7.48 -5.54
C GLU A 51 -2.94 -8.65 -4.55
N PHE A 52 -1.97 -9.54 -4.79
CA PHE A 52 -1.68 -10.74 -3.98
C PHE A 52 -2.86 -11.70 -3.81
N THR A 53 -3.82 -11.70 -4.74
CA THR A 53 -4.95 -12.64 -4.75
C THR A 53 -4.52 -14.09 -4.97
N ASN A 54 -3.40 -14.30 -5.67
CA ASN A 54 -2.83 -15.62 -5.92
C ASN A 54 -1.62 -15.85 -5.01
N ARG A 55 -1.77 -16.69 -3.98
CA ARG A 55 -0.69 -16.99 -3.01
C ARG A 55 0.53 -17.67 -3.64
N SER A 56 0.37 -18.33 -4.78
CA SER A 56 1.45 -19.04 -5.47
C SER A 56 2.47 -18.10 -6.14
N VAL A 57 2.23 -16.78 -6.12
CA VAL A 57 3.18 -15.79 -6.66
C VAL A 57 4.46 -15.67 -5.82
N LEU A 58 4.42 -16.05 -4.53
CA LEU A 58 5.63 -16.12 -3.69
C LEU A 58 6.53 -17.28 -4.12
N GLY A 59 7.80 -16.97 -4.36
CA GLY A 59 8.81 -17.89 -4.88
C GLY A 59 8.78 -18.06 -6.40
N THR A 60 7.76 -17.56 -7.09
CA THR A 60 7.62 -17.64 -8.56
C THR A 60 7.75 -16.27 -9.21
N LYS A 61 6.73 -15.41 -9.09
CA LYS A 61 6.76 -14.01 -9.56
C LYS A 61 7.57 -13.13 -8.60
N TRP A 62 7.34 -13.30 -7.30
CA TRP A 62 8.04 -12.62 -6.23
C TRP A 62 9.15 -13.50 -5.67
N VAL A 63 10.39 -13.05 -5.80
CA VAL A 63 11.59 -13.81 -5.47
C VAL A 63 12.25 -13.16 -4.24
N PRO A 64 12.30 -13.87 -3.09
CA PRO A 64 13.03 -13.39 -1.92
C PRO A 64 14.53 -13.27 -2.20
N SER A 65 15.15 -12.24 -1.61
CA SER A 65 16.60 -12.07 -1.67
C SER A 65 17.33 -13.25 -1.02
N ASP A 66 18.40 -13.72 -1.67
CA ASP A 66 19.37 -14.66 -1.14
C ASP A 66 20.72 -13.97 -0.80
N SER A 67 20.76 -12.63 -0.78
CA SER A 67 21.97 -11.88 -0.48
C SER A 67 22.56 -12.22 0.90
N ARG A 68 23.88 -12.33 0.95
CA ARG A 68 24.65 -12.77 2.12
C ARG A 68 25.39 -11.61 2.77
N LEU A 69 25.62 -11.70 4.08
CA LEU A 69 26.49 -10.77 4.78
C LEU A 69 27.90 -10.85 4.20
N LYS A 70 28.50 -9.70 3.88
CA LYS A 70 29.89 -9.63 3.41
C LYS A 70 30.82 -10.07 4.53
N MET A 71 31.76 -10.96 4.22
CA MET A 71 32.84 -11.32 5.13
C MET A 71 33.88 -10.21 5.13
N HIS A 72 34.14 -9.60 6.28
CA HIS A 72 35.18 -8.60 6.41
C HIS A 72 36.53 -9.31 6.58
N VAL A 73 37.40 -9.22 5.58
CA VAL A 73 38.76 -9.72 5.69
C VAL A 73 39.65 -8.57 6.15
N SER A 74 40.21 -8.69 7.36
CA SER A 74 41.18 -7.76 7.92
C SER A 74 42.43 -8.53 8.33
N HIS A 75 43.60 -8.08 7.89
CA HIS A 75 44.89 -8.72 8.19
C HIS A 75 44.94 -10.23 7.87
N GLY A 76 44.30 -10.66 6.77
CA GLY A 76 44.25 -12.07 6.36
C GLY A 76 43.30 -12.94 7.19
N VAL A 77 42.59 -12.37 8.16
CA VAL A 77 41.58 -13.05 8.97
C VAL A 77 40.19 -12.60 8.53
N SER A 78 39.33 -13.57 8.23
CA SER A 78 37.94 -13.30 7.89
C SER A 78 37.10 -13.18 9.16
N PHE A 79 36.44 -12.04 9.33
CA PHE A 79 35.49 -11.77 10.41
C PHE A 79 34.07 -11.67 9.82
N GLY A 80 33.11 -12.27 10.51
CA GLY A 80 31.70 -12.31 10.10
C GLY A 80 31.18 -13.73 9.86
N HIS A 81 29.87 -13.91 9.97
CA HIS A 81 29.20 -15.18 9.70
C HIS A 81 28.59 -15.16 8.28
N PRO A 82 28.63 -16.27 7.52
CA PRO A 82 28.04 -16.38 6.17
C PRO A 82 26.50 -16.51 6.22
N GLY A 83 25.86 -15.68 7.04
CA GLY A 83 24.40 -15.63 7.18
C GLY A 83 23.72 -14.88 6.05
N ARG A 84 22.42 -15.12 5.89
CA ARG A 84 21.56 -14.28 5.04
C ARG A 84 21.52 -12.87 5.61
N LYS A 85 21.59 -11.86 4.75
CA LYS A 85 21.42 -10.45 5.14
C LYS A 85 19.96 -10.17 5.50
N PHE A 86 19.03 -10.71 4.72
CA PHE A 86 17.59 -10.58 4.90
C PHE A 86 17.05 -11.88 5.50
N THR A 87 16.66 -11.84 6.78
CA THR A 87 16.19 -12.99 7.56
C THR A 87 14.69 -12.94 7.86
N GLY A 88 14.02 -11.88 7.40
CA GLY A 88 12.58 -11.71 7.50
C GLY A 88 11.81 -12.76 6.68
N SER A 89 10.62 -13.12 7.17
CA SER A 89 9.68 -14.03 6.51
C SER A 89 8.54 -13.27 5.86
N TYR A 90 8.00 -13.84 4.78
CA TYR A 90 6.89 -13.29 4.01
C TYR A 90 5.73 -14.26 3.98
N GLU A 91 4.52 -13.75 4.11
CA GLU A 91 3.30 -14.53 3.92
C GLU A 91 2.31 -13.74 3.06
N ILE A 92 1.62 -14.42 2.14
CA ILE A 92 0.39 -13.87 1.56
C ILE A 92 -0.78 -14.36 2.41
N ALA A 93 -1.35 -13.44 3.20
CA ALA A 93 -2.42 -13.72 4.13
C ALA A 93 -3.46 -12.59 4.14
N SER A 94 -4.57 -12.81 4.84
CA SER A 94 -5.63 -11.81 4.94
C SER A 94 -5.10 -10.54 5.59
N GLN A 95 -5.44 -9.41 4.97
CA GLN A 95 -5.05 -8.10 5.47
C GLN A 95 -5.56 -7.89 6.90
N PRO A 96 -4.71 -7.43 7.84
CA PRO A 96 -5.11 -7.18 9.21
C PRO A 96 -6.27 -6.18 9.29
N LYS A 97 -7.32 -6.53 10.05
CA LYS A 97 -8.56 -5.76 10.20
C LYS A 97 -9.32 -5.50 8.88
N SER A 98 -9.06 -6.25 7.80
CA SER A 98 -9.80 -6.07 6.56
C SER A 98 -11.29 -6.40 6.75
N LEU A 99 -12.12 -5.54 6.16
CA LEU A 99 -13.57 -5.68 6.12
C LEU A 99 -14.05 -6.36 4.83
N ILE A 100 -13.11 -6.76 3.96
CA ILE A 100 -13.34 -7.41 2.68
C ILE A 100 -12.84 -8.86 2.77
N SER A 101 -13.74 -9.82 2.54
CA SER A 101 -13.41 -11.24 2.48
C SER A 101 -12.55 -11.54 1.24
N GLY A 102 -11.42 -12.21 1.43
CA GLY A 102 -10.49 -12.53 0.33
C GLY A 102 -9.52 -11.40 -0.04
N ASP A 103 -9.52 -10.31 0.72
CA ASP A 103 -8.52 -9.23 0.63
C ASP A 103 -7.21 -9.70 1.25
N TYR A 104 -6.27 -10.07 0.39
CA TYR A 104 -4.96 -10.59 0.75
C TYR A 104 -3.89 -9.55 0.49
N GLY A 105 -2.80 -9.65 1.24
CA GLY A 105 -1.61 -8.84 1.01
C GLY A 105 -0.34 -9.59 1.37
N LEU A 106 0.79 -9.00 0.99
CA LEU A 106 2.10 -9.45 1.40
C LEU A 106 2.42 -8.91 2.79
N LEU A 107 2.43 -9.80 3.78
CA LEU A 107 2.75 -9.50 5.16
C LEU A 107 4.24 -9.71 5.39
N PHE A 108 4.89 -8.70 5.97
CA PHE A 108 6.25 -8.80 6.49
C PHE A 108 6.17 -9.25 7.94
N GLU A 109 6.17 -10.57 8.13
CA GLU A 109 5.97 -11.17 9.45
C GLU A 109 7.29 -11.38 10.18
N SER A 110 7.26 -11.13 11.50
CA SER A 110 8.32 -11.51 12.41
C SER A 110 7.79 -11.72 13.82
N SER A 111 7.91 -12.96 14.29
CA SER A 111 7.73 -13.33 15.70
C SER A 111 9.02 -13.19 16.51
N ALA A 112 10.04 -12.50 15.96
CA ALA A 112 11.37 -12.45 16.53
C ALA A 112 11.53 -11.35 17.56
N PHE A 113 12.39 -11.59 18.54
CA PHE A 113 12.76 -10.58 19.55
C PHE A 113 13.60 -9.42 18.95
N TRP A 114 14.23 -9.64 17.79
CA TRP A 114 15.09 -8.66 17.11
C TRP A 114 14.50 -8.27 15.76
N VAL A 115 14.70 -7.01 15.36
CA VAL A 115 14.31 -6.47 14.04
C VAL A 115 15.00 -7.27 12.93
N ARG A 116 14.23 -7.71 11.94
CA ARG A 116 14.76 -8.35 10.73
C ARG A 116 14.57 -7.45 9.52
N LEU A 117 15.46 -7.62 8.57
CA LEU A 117 15.37 -7.00 7.26
C LEU A 117 14.69 -7.95 6.29
N HIS A 118 13.87 -7.36 5.44
CA HIS A 118 13.09 -7.99 4.39
C HIS A 118 13.49 -7.38 3.05
N ALA A 119 13.72 -8.21 2.05
CA ALA A 119 13.97 -7.83 0.66
C ALA A 119 13.40 -8.91 -0.28
N ILE A 120 12.49 -8.51 -1.16
CA ILE A 120 11.84 -9.38 -2.14
C ILE A 120 11.63 -8.59 -3.43
N ALA A 121 11.82 -9.20 -4.60
CA ALA A 121 11.70 -8.51 -5.88
C ALA A 121 10.90 -9.30 -6.90
N ALA A 122 10.28 -8.59 -7.85
CA ALA A 122 9.51 -9.14 -8.94
C ALA A 122 9.86 -8.44 -10.26
N LYS A 123 9.76 -9.17 -11.36
CA LYS A 123 9.94 -8.61 -12.70
C LYS A 123 8.67 -7.88 -13.14
N LEU A 124 8.82 -6.76 -13.88
CA LEU A 124 7.73 -6.13 -14.63
C LEU A 124 7.26 -7.06 -15.77
N ASP A 125 5.99 -6.91 -16.18
CA ASP A 125 5.43 -7.64 -17.31
C ASP A 125 6.09 -7.19 -18.63
N LYS A 126 6.37 -5.88 -18.72
CA LYS A 126 7.16 -5.26 -19.79
C LYS A 126 8.01 -4.11 -19.23
N PRO A 127 9.20 -3.83 -19.79
CA PRO A 127 10.01 -2.69 -19.36
C PRO A 127 9.27 -1.36 -19.50
N TYR A 128 9.45 -0.47 -18.52
CA TYR A 128 9.02 0.92 -18.60
C TYR A 128 10.18 1.80 -19.05
N HIS A 129 9.97 2.58 -20.11
CA HIS A 129 10.95 3.55 -20.61
C HIS A 129 10.46 4.97 -20.35
N PHE A 130 11.36 5.83 -19.89
CA PHE A 130 11.09 7.24 -19.65
C PHE A 130 11.00 8.01 -20.97
N LYS A 131 9.80 8.07 -21.54
CA LYS A 131 9.50 8.76 -22.81
C LYS A 131 9.03 10.19 -22.55
N LEU A 132 9.23 11.07 -23.53
CA LEU A 132 8.84 12.49 -23.42
C LEU A 132 7.32 12.75 -23.40
N GLU A 133 6.51 11.73 -23.65
CA GLU A 133 5.05 11.86 -23.88
C GLU A 133 4.21 11.29 -22.74
N LYS A 134 4.83 10.52 -21.84
CA LYS A 134 4.14 9.65 -20.91
C LYS A 134 4.78 9.74 -19.52
N PRO A 135 3.99 9.99 -18.46
CA PRO A 135 4.50 10.00 -17.10
C PRO A 135 4.82 8.59 -16.62
N LEU A 136 5.57 8.51 -15.53
CA LEU A 136 5.65 7.31 -14.70
C LEU A 136 4.72 7.51 -13.50
N ILE A 137 3.84 6.55 -13.25
CA ILE A 137 3.01 6.52 -12.04
C ILE A 137 3.22 5.18 -11.34
N VAL A 138 3.62 5.26 -10.08
CA VAL A 138 3.80 4.10 -9.20
C VAL A 138 2.94 4.30 -7.98
N GLN A 139 2.10 3.32 -7.68
CA GLN A 139 1.16 3.37 -6.58
C GLN A 139 1.16 2.04 -5.83
N PHE A 140 1.02 2.10 -4.52
CA PHE A 140 0.84 0.92 -3.68
C PHE A 140 0.08 1.27 -2.40
N GLU A 141 -0.54 0.26 -1.80
CA GLU A 141 -1.17 0.37 -0.49
C GLU A 141 -0.26 -0.26 0.57
N ALA A 142 -0.13 0.40 1.72
CA ALA A 142 0.51 -0.18 2.89
C ALA A 142 -0.39 -0.02 4.11
N ASN A 143 -0.61 -1.14 4.79
CA ASN A 143 -1.38 -1.25 6.02
C ASN A 143 -0.43 -1.38 7.21
N PHE A 144 -0.52 -0.41 8.13
CA PHE A 144 0.25 -0.39 9.36
C PHE A 144 -0.61 -0.90 10.51
N VAL A 145 -0.37 -2.14 10.93
CA VAL A 145 -1.16 -2.81 11.98
C VAL A 145 -0.97 -2.16 13.34
N VAL A 146 0.26 -1.70 13.58
CA VAL A 146 0.71 -1.05 14.81
C VAL A 146 1.44 0.23 14.45
N GLU A 147 1.42 1.20 15.36
CA GLU A 147 2.23 2.40 15.21
C GLU A 147 3.72 2.02 15.19
N LEU A 148 4.41 2.40 14.11
CA LEU A 148 5.83 2.16 13.94
C LEU A 148 6.62 3.38 14.41
N SER A 149 7.70 3.15 15.16
CA SER A 149 8.57 4.20 15.71
C SER A 149 9.99 4.20 15.14
N CYS A 150 10.40 3.12 14.48
CA CYS A 150 11.71 2.95 13.85
C CYS A 150 11.58 1.85 12.79
N SER A 151 11.09 2.23 11.60
CA SER A 151 10.84 1.30 10.50
C SER A 151 10.79 2.04 9.19
N PHE A 152 11.02 1.36 8.08
CA PHE A 152 10.91 1.96 6.75
C PHE A 152 10.25 0.97 5.82
N PHE A 153 9.56 1.45 4.80
CA PHE A 153 9.13 0.65 3.67
C PHE A 153 9.54 1.36 2.38
N ALA A 154 10.33 0.68 1.57
CA ALA A 154 10.84 1.19 0.31
C ALA A 154 10.42 0.26 -0.83
N LEU A 155 9.66 0.83 -1.78
CA LEU A 155 9.46 0.27 -3.11
C LEU A 155 10.57 0.82 -4.00
N LYS A 156 11.49 -0.04 -4.45
CA LYS A 156 12.57 0.26 -5.38
C LYS A 156 12.19 -0.17 -6.79
N LEU A 157 12.26 0.74 -7.75
CA LEU A 157 12.14 0.47 -9.18
C LEU A 157 13.54 0.18 -9.73
N LEU A 158 13.75 -1.04 -10.20
CA LEU A 158 15.05 -1.59 -10.53
C LEU A 158 15.29 -1.57 -12.04
N PRO A 159 16.45 -1.08 -12.49
CA PRO A 159 16.84 -1.10 -13.89
C PRO A 159 17.43 -2.46 -14.24
N GLY A 160 17.04 -3.01 -15.39
CA GLY A 160 17.56 -4.30 -15.86
C GLY A 160 18.07 -4.23 -17.27
N PHE A 161 18.66 -5.33 -17.71
CA PHE A 161 19.30 -5.45 -19.01
C PHE A 161 18.28 -5.99 -20.02
N GLU A 162 17.81 -5.14 -20.93
CA GLU A 162 16.89 -5.52 -22.01
C GLU A 162 17.45 -6.65 -22.90
N GLU A 163 18.77 -6.70 -23.08
CA GLU A 163 19.43 -7.57 -24.05
C GLU A 163 19.82 -8.98 -23.57
N THR A 164 19.37 -9.44 -22.40
CA THR A 164 19.83 -10.76 -21.88
C THR A 164 18.75 -11.84 -21.87
N PRO A 165 18.79 -12.80 -22.82
CA PRO A 165 17.95 -13.99 -22.77
C PRO A 165 18.58 -15.04 -21.85
N ALA A 166 18.14 -15.08 -20.59
CA ALA A 166 18.12 -16.31 -19.79
C ALA A 166 17.24 -16.08 -18.54
N LEU A 167 16.16 -16.86 -18.39
CA LEU A 167 15.34 -16.89 -17.17
C LEU A 167 16.20 -17.09 -15.91
N PHE A 168 17.28 -17.87 -16.00
CA PHE A 168 18.23 -18.08 -14.90
C PHE A 168 18.95 -16.78 -14.49
N ARG A 169 19.26 -15.90 -15.45
CA ARG A 169 19.87 -14.59 -15.17
C ARG A 169 18.88 -13.65 -14.50
N TRP A 170 17.60 -13.69 -14.88
CA TRP A 170 16.55 -12.91 -14.21
C TRP A 170 16.29 -13.38 -12.79
N ARG A 171 16.16 -14.70 -12.57
CA ARG A 171 15.96 -15.22 -11.21
C ARG A 171 17.13 -14.83 -10.31
N LYS A 172 18.37 -15.03 -10.76
CA LYS A 172 19.56 -14.60 -10.03
C LYS A 172 19.58 -13.09 -9.75
N TYR A 173 19.22 -12.27 -10.73
CA TYR A 173 19.13 -10.82 -10.56
C TYR A 173 18.16 -10.41 -9.44
N LEU A 174 17.01 -11.09 -9.31
CA LEU A 174 16.06 -10.85 -8.22
C LEU A 174 16.54 -11.44 -6.88
N GLU A 175 17.22 -12.60 -6.89
CA GLU A 175 17.82 -13.21 -5.69
C GLU A 175 18.98 -12.35 -5.13
N ASP A 176 19.75 -11.70 -5.99
CA ASP A 176 20.86 -10.83 -5.59
C ASP A 176 20.38 -9.45 -5.09
N PHE A 177 19.07 -9.16 -5.13
CA PHE A 177 18.50 -7.89 -4.68
C PHE A 177 18.84 -7.60 -3.22
N ASP A 178 19.43 -6.44 -2.96
CA ASP A 178 19.82 -5.97 -1.63
C ASP A 178 19.77 -4.44 -1.49
N ASP A 179 20.20 -3.94 -0.34
CA ASP A 179 20.26 -2.51 0.00
C ASP A 179 21.25 -1.73 -0.86
N GLU A 180 22.33 -2.36 -1.33
CA GLU A 180 23.33 -1.79 -2.24
C GLU A 180 22.94 -1.87 -3.72
N SER A 181 21.91 -2.67 -4.04
CA SER A 181 21.43 -2.85 -5.40
C SER A 181 21.02 -1.51 -6.00
N PHE A 182 21.52 -1.27 -7.21
CA PHE A 182 21.19 -0.08 -7.97
C PHE A 182 19.69 -0.05 -8.29
N PHE A 183 19.06 1.11 -8.06
CA PHE A 183 17.68 1.39 -8.41
C PHE A 183 17.60 2.65 -9.28
N THR A 184 16.54 2.80 -10.06
CA THR A 184 16.25 4.08 -10.76
C THR A 184 15.52 5.01 -9.80
N ILE A 185 14.50 4.51 -9.10
CA ILE A 185 13.68 5.26 -8.14
C ILE A 185 13.45 4.38 -6.91
N ALA A 186 13.44 4.95 -5.72
CA ALA A 186 12.98 4.31 -4.50
C ALA A 186 12.01 5.22 -3.75
N PHE A 187 10.87 4.68 -3.35
CA PHE A 187 9.74 5.47 -2.86
C PHE A 187 9.03 4.73 -1.73
N GLY A 188 8.71 5.45 -0.66
CA GLY A 188 7.82 4.95 0.37
C GLY A 188 7.95 5.65 1.72
N PRO A 189 7.19 5.21 2.72
CA PRO A 189 7.22 5.77 4.06
C PRO A 189 8.48 5.37 4.82
N ASP A 190 9.04 6.32 5.55
CA ASP A 190 10.19 6.14 6.45
C ASP A 190 9.84 6.71 7.83
N TYR A 191 9.98 5.89 8.86
CA TYR A 191 9.78 6.22 10.26
C TYR A 191 11.17 6.31 10.91
N PRO A 192 11.73 7.53 11.02
CA PRO A 192 13.10 7.70 11.49
C PRO A 192 13.25 7.26 12.94
N CYS A 193 14.33 6.54 13.21
CA CYS A 193 14.71 6.10 14.55
C CYS A 193 15.31 7.28 15.33
N THR A 194 14.53 7.95 16.16
CA THR A 194 15.00 9.07 17.01
C THR A 194 15.35 8.60 18.43
N GLU A 195 16.36 9.22 19.06
CA GLU A 195 16.88 8.80 20.38
C GLU A 195 15.84 8.91 21.51
N GLU A 196 14.80 9.74 21.38
CA GLU A 196 13.79 9.96 22.43
C GLU A 196 12.55 9.06 22.33
N GLY A 197 12.48 8.13 21.37
CA GLY A 197 11.25 7.34 21.15
C GLY A 197 10.02 8.18 20.78
N LYS A 198 10.24 9.47 20.49
CA LYS A 198 9.27 10.45 19.99
C LYS A 198 9.59 10.74 18.53
N GLY A 199 9.51 9.73 17.67
CA GLY A 199 9.47 9.93 16.22
C GLY A 199 8.09 10.49 15.87
N LEU A 200 7.91 11.81 15.93
CA LEU A 200 6.57 12.40 15.96
C LEU A 200 5.87 12.53 14.60
N THR A 201 6.51 12.19 13.48
CA THR A 201 5.88 12.38 12.16
C THR A 201 6.37 11.35 11.13
N LYS A 202 5.42 10.63 10.54
CA LYS A 202 5.61 9.79 9.35
C LYS A 202 6.12 10.65 8.20
N GLU A 203 7.32 10.37 7.71
CA GLU A 203 7.86 11.04 6.53
C GLU A 203 7.70 10.10 5.34
N THR A 204 7.06 10.55 4.26
CA THR A 204 7.19 9.82 2.98
C THR A 204 8.42 10.33 2.28
N ARG A 205 9.37 9.43 2.03
CA ARG A 205 10.63 9.77 1.37
C ARG A 205 10.60 9.29 -0.08
N VAL A 206 11.03 10.18 -0.96
CA VAL A 206 11.29 9.87 -2.36
C VAL A 206 12.80 9.97 -2.56
N PHE A 207 13.40 8.84 -2.88
CA PHE A 207 14.78 8.74 -3.31
C PHE A 207 14.78 8.49 -4.81
N VAL A 208 15.59 9.23 -5.57
CA VAL A 208 15.79 8.94 -7.00
C VAL A 208 17.27 8.70 -7.18
N GLN A 209 17.64 7.51 -7.64
CA GLN A 209 19.01 7.24 -8.04
C GLN A 209 19.10 7.52 -9.53
N VAL A 210 19.60 8.71 -9.85
CA VAL A 210 19.95 9.05 -11.22
C VAL A 210 21.36 8.53 -11.47
N GLY A 211 21.43 7.38 -12.12
CA GLY A 211 22.67 6.81 -12.63
C GLY A 211 22.57 6.65 -14.14
N THR A 212 23.45 7.31 -14.89
CA THR A 212 23.59 7.04 -16.33
C THR A 212 24.22 5.66 -16.55
N GLU A 213 24.09 5.06 -17.73
CA GLU A 213 24.74 3.78 -18.08
C GLU A 213 26.25 3.78 -17.81
N HIS A 214 26.89 4.96 -17.87
CA HIS A 214 28.35 5.12 -17.87
C HIS A 214 28.94 5.77 -16.61
N SER A 215 28.14 6.07 -15.58
CA SER A 215 28.62 6.61 -14.30
C SER A 215 28.18 5.71 -13.14
N TRP A 216 29.00 5.63 -12.08
CA TRP A 216 28.51 5.08 -10.81
C TRP A 216 27.27 5.88 -10.39
N PRO A 217 26.18 5.22 -9.96
CA PRO A 217 24.97 5.91 -9.57
C PRO A 217 25.23 6.85 -8.40
N PHE A 218 24.89 8.12 -8.56
CA PHE A 218 24.80 9.00 -7.40
C PHE A 218 23.39 8.89 -6.83
N LYS A 219 23.30 8.71 -5.52
CA LYS A 219 22.02 8.73 -4.82
C LYS A 219 21.60 10.19 -4.67
N HIS A 220 20.46 10.54 -5.23
CA HIS A 220 19.86 11.85 -5.09
C HIS A 220 18.62 11.73 -4.21
N GLU A 221 18.48 12.62 -3.25
CA GLU A 221 17.44 12.51 -2.24
C GLU A 221 16.65 13.80 -2.13
N VAL A 222 15.34 13.67 -1.96
CA VAL A 222 14.51 14.77 -1.48
C VAL A 222 14.43 14.61 0.04
N HIS A 223 15.26 15.37 0.77
CA HIS A 223 15.40 15.23 2.22
C HIS A 223 14.18 15.70 3.02
N LYS A 224 13.27 16.48 2.42
CA LYS A 224 12.09 17.06 3.07
C LYS A 224 10.97 17.19 2.06
N CYS A 225 9.73 17.23 2.54
CA CYS A 225 8.59 17.69 1.73
C CYS A 225 8.95 19.00 1.03
N VAL A 226 8.62 19.09 -0.26
CA VAL A 226 8.87 20.25 -1.10
C VAL A 226 7.55 20.76 -1.73
N GLY A 227 7.43 22.09 -1.80
CA GLY A 227 6.33 22.77 -2.50
C GLY A 227 5.31 23.43 -1.57
N PRO A 228 4.31 24.13 -2.14
CA PRO A 228 3.37 24.96 -1.38
C PRO A 228 2.36 24.16 -0.54
N VAL A 229 2.29 22.84 -0.73
CA VAL A 229 1.36 21.92 -0.06
C VAL A 229 2.03 21.23 1.15
N CYS A 230 3.27 21.60 1.45
CA CYS A 230 3.97 21.16 2.66
C CYS A 230 3.45 21.90 3.88
N GLU A 231 2.25 21.58 4.33
CA GLU A 231 1.93 21.79 5.72
C GLU A 231 2.71 20.78 6.56
N GLU A 232 3.29 21.25 7.67
CA GLU A 232 3.91 20.41 8.70
C GLU A 232 2.99 19.23 8.96
N ALA A 233 3.43 18.05 8.54
CA ALA A 233 2.78 16.74 8.65
C ALA A 233 1.54 16.79 9.55
N THR A 234 0.40 17.15 8.96
CA THR A 234 -0.89 16.91 9.60
C THR A 234 -0.87 15.43 9.89
N LEU A 235 -0.91 15.09 11.18
CA LEU A 235 -0.77 13.75 11.76
C LEU A 235 -1.54 12.73 10.91
N LEU A 236 -0.90 12.22 9.85
CA LEU A 236 -1.42 11.10 9.09
C LEU A 236 -1.56 10.00 10.12
N ASN A 237 -2.74 9.37 10.15
CA ASN A 237 -2.95 8.22 11.01
C ASN A 237 -1.74 7.28 10.82
N ASN A 238 -1.08 6.91 11.92
CA ASN A 238 0.11 6.06 11.85
C ASN A 238 -0.27 4.58 11.76
N THR A 239 -1.56 4.28 11.65
CA THR A 239 -2.13 2.94 11.57
C THR A 239 -3.20 2.84 10.49
N GLY A 240 -3.46 1.63 10.00
CA GLY A 240 -4.44 1.35 8.96
C GLY A 240 -3.88 1.47 7.56
N ASN A 241 -4.78 1.44 6.58
CA ASN A 241 -4.46 1.42 5.16
C ASN A 241 -4.15 2.83 4.64
N HIS A 242 -3.00 2.98 3.99
CA HIS A 242 -2.66 4.19 3.26
C HIS A 242 -2.28 3.89 1.82
N LEU A 243 -2.73 4.76 0.91
CA LEU A 243 -2.40 4.73 -0.49
C LEU A 243 -1.24 5.69 -0.77
N TYR A 244 -0.12 5.19 -1.29
CA TYR A 244 1.02 6.01 -1.69
C TYR A 244 1.09 6.05 -3.21
N THR A 245 1.20 7.26 -3.77
CA THR A 245 1.37 7.44 -5.21
C THR A 245 2.54 8.37 -5.48
N LEU A 246 3.48 7.92 -6.32
CA LEU A 246 4.50 8.75 -6.94
C LEU A 246 4.15 8.92 -8.41
N ARG A 247 4.07 10.16 -8.86
CA ARG A 247 3.90 10.52 -10.27
C ARG A 247 5.07 11.39 -10.71
N MET A 248 5.75 10.99 -11.78
CA MET A 248 6.85 11.73 -12.38
C MET A 248 6.50 12.08 -13.81
N GLU A 249 6.59 13.35 -14.15
CA GLU A 249 6.27 13.89 -15.46
C GLU A 249 7.50 14.01 -16.36
N PRO A 250 7.31 13.96 -17.69
CA PRO A 250 8.39 14.18 -18.64
C PRO A 250 9.10 15.53 -18.51
N ASP A 251 8.47 16.55 -17.91
CA ASP A 251 8.98 17.91 -17.75
C ASP A 251 9.83 18.12 -16.47
N ASP A 252 10.32 17.03 -15.88
CA ASP A 252 11.06 16.95 -14.60
C ASP A 252 10.22 17.23 -13.35
N THR A 253 8.91 17.47 -13.46
CA THR A 253 8.03 17.64 -12.29
C THR A 253 7.72 16.29 -11.64
N PHE A 254 7.69 16.23 -10.31
CA PHE A 254 7.19 15.06 -9.60
C PHE A 254 6.16 15.45 -8.54
N TYR A 255 5.29 14.48 -8.22
CA TYR A 255 4.20 14.61 -7.28
C TYR A 255 4.17 13.37 -6.38
N VAL A 256 3.96 13.60 -5.08
CA VAL A 256 3.68 12.54 -4.11
C VAL A 256 2.30 12.75 -3.55
N TYR A 257 1.46 11.73 -3.64
CA TYR A 257 0.14 11.70 -3.04
C TYR A 257 0.10 10.66 -1.93
N ILE A 258 -0.58 10.99 -0.85
CA ILE A 258 -0.92 10.04 0.22
C ILE A 258 -2.43 10.12 0.39
N ASP A 259 -3.12 8.98 0.30
CA ASP A 259 -4.57 8.86 0.41
C ASP A 259 -5.32 9.77 -0.59
N ASN A 260 -4.77 9.85 -1.82
CA ASN A 260 -5.19 10.74 -2.92
C ASN A 260 -5.02 12.25 -2.67
N GLU A 261 -4.44 12.65 -1.54
CA GLU A 261 -4.11 14.05 -1.26
C GLU A 261 -2.69 14.37 -1.70
N LEU A 262 -2.52 15.46 -2.44
CA LEU A 262 -1.19 15.93 -2.83
C LEU A 262 -0.41 16.33 -1.59
N ARG A 263 0.73 15.68 -1.34
CA ARG A 263 1.61 15.98 -0.20
C ARG A 263 2.87 16.70 -0.60
N THR A 264 3.42 16.40 -1.76
CA THR A 264 4.67 17.02 -2.24
C THR A 264 4.59 17.26 -3.73
N LYS A 265 5.04 18.44 -4.17
CA LYS A 265 5.24 18.77 -5.58
C LYS A 265 6.63 19.38 -5.73
N GLY A 266 7.47 18.77 -6.55
CA GLY A 266 8.83 19.24 -6.76
C GLY A 266 9.29 19.07 -8.20
N ASN A 267 10.59 19.29 -8.40
CA ASN A 267 11.26 19.19 -9.69
C ASN A 267 12.61 18.47 -9.52
N LEU A 268 12.95 17.57 -10.44
CA LEU A 268 14.16 16.73 -10.39
C LEU A 268 15.46 17.57 -10.33
N SER A 269 15.48 18.74 -10.96
CA SER A 269 16.68 19.58 -11.04
C SER A 269 16.92 20.47 -9.83
N GLU A 270 15.85 20.83 -9.13
CA GLU A 270 15.87 21.88 -8.11
C GLU A 270 15.91 21.32 -6.70
N HIS A 271 15.23 20.21 -6.47
CA HIS A 271 14.85 19.77 -5.13
C HIS A 271 15.54 18.49 -4.65
N PHE A 272 16.32 17.86 -5.53
CA PHE A 272 17.13 16.71 -5.19
C PHE A 272 18.51 17.14 -4.72
N GLU A 273 19.02 16.47 -3.70
CA GLU A 273 20.37 16.68 -3.17
C GLU A 273 21.19 15.38 -3.25
N PRO A 274 22.39 15.41 -3.87
CA PRO A 274 22.92 16.50 -4.69
C PRO A 274 22.00 16.81 -5.90
N LYS A 275 22.15 17.96 -6.55
CA LYS A 275 21.34 18.27 -7.73
C LYS A 275 21.55 17.25 -8.85
N ILE A 276 20.46 16.85 -9.48
CA ILE A 276 20.51 16.02 -10.69
C ILE A 276 20.92 16.94 -11.85
N ALA A 277 22.03 16.66 -12.51
CA ALA A 277 22.44 17.37 -13.73
C ALA A 277 21.90 16.63 -14.97
N LEU A 278 21.65 17.36 -16.06
CA LEU A 278 21.45 16.74 -17.39
C LEU A 278 22.79 16.17 -17.85
N TYR A 279 22.82 14.89 -18.19
CA TYR A 279 24.00 14.18 -18.70
C TYR A 279 23.84 13.92 -20.19
N ASP A 280 24.38 14.82 -21.02
CA ASP A 280 24.44 14.58 -22.46
C ASP A 280 25.65 13.71 -22.83
N HIS A 281 25.44 12.41 -23.01
CA HIS A 281 26.47 11.48 -23.51
C HIS A 281 26.67 11.56 -25.03
N ARG A 282 25.79 12.24 -25.78
CA ARG A 282 25.90 12.34 -27.24
C ARG A 282 26.86 13.44 -27.67
N PHE A 283 27.26 14.32 -26.75
CA PHE A 283 28.14 15.42 -27.05
C PHE A 283 29.12 15.73 -25.88
N PRO A 284 30.43 15.93 -26.12
CA PRO A 284 31.39 16.30 -25.07
C PRO A 284 30.93 17.58 -24.36
N PRO A 285 31.05 17.70 -23.02
CA PRO A 285 30.21 18.54 -22.13
C PRO A 285 29.71 19.80 -22.82
N GLN A 286 28.59 19.65 -23.52
CA GLN A 286 27.97 20.73 -24.24
C GLN A 286 27.07 21.45 -23.25
N THR A 287 27.53 22.62 -22.82
CA THR A 287 26.75 23.51 -21.95
C THR A 287 25.35 23.72 -22.53
N LEU A 288 24.35 23.94 -21.67
CA LEU A 288 22.96 24.32 -22.04
C LEU A 288 22.86 25.35 -23.19
N SER A 289 23.92 26.15 -23.42
CA SER A 289 24.07 27.05 -24.57
C SER A 289 23.92 26.37 -25.96
N GLN A 290 24.27 25.08 -26.10
CA GLN A 290 24.18 24.35 -27.37
C GLN A 290 22.78 23.80 -27.66
N ILE A 291 21.99 23.52 -26.62
CA ILE A 291 20.55 23.22 -26.78
C ILE A 291 19.80 24.47 -27.27
N GLY A 292 20.26 25.66 -26.87
CA GLY A 292 19.82 26.95 -27.41
C GLY A 292 20.41 27.35 -28.77
N HIS A 293 21.25 26.49 -29.39
CA HIS A 293 21.89 26.82 -30.66
C HIS A 293 20.87 26.76 -31.82
N PRO A 294 20.85 27.73 -32.76
CA PRO A 294 19.88 27.80 -33.86
C PRO A 294 19.82 26.58 -34.81
N LYS A 295 20.74 25.62 -34.66
CA LYS A 295 20.83 24.39 -35.46
C LYS A 295 20.24 23.16 -34.77
N TYR A 296 20.02 23.21 -33.45
CA TYR A 296 19.35 22.13 -32.75
C TYR A 296 17.85 22.17 -33.08
N LYS A 297 17.32 21.06 -33.59
CA LYS A 297 15.91 20.92 -33.97
C LYS A 297 15.19 19.78 -33.23
N GLY A 298 15.88 19.12 -32.30
CA GLY A 298 15.31 18.03 -31.50
C GLY A 298 14.50 18.54 -30.31
N PRO A 299 13.74 17.66 -29.64
CA PRO A 299 13.13 17.99 -28.35
C PRO A 299 14.21 18.10 -27.26
N ILE A 300 14.11 19.13 -26.43
CA ILE A 300 15.04 19.36 -25.32
C ILE A 300 15.00 18.16 -24.36
N PRO A 301 16.14 17.50 -24.06
CA PRO A 301 16.16 16.39 -23.11
C PRO A 301 15.85 16.88 -21.69
N THR A 302 15.26 16.00 -20.89
CA THR A 302 14.87 16.24 -19.50
C THR A 302 15.57 15.23 -18.61
N ARG A 303 15.70 15.46 -17.30
CA ARG A 303 16.31 14.44 -16.43
C ARG A 303 15.47 13.19 -16.40
N PHE A 304 14.15 13.34 -16.49
CA PHE A 304 13.21 12.24 -16.62
C PHE A 304 13.59 11.31 -17.78
N ASN A 305 13.82 11.83 -18.99
CA ASN A 305 14.07 10.99 -20.16
C ASN A 305 15.48 10.35 -20.18
N GLU A 306 16.38 10.79 -19.31
CA GLU A 306 17.72 10.21 -19.12
C GLU A 306 17.74 9.09 -18.07
N LEU A 307 16.64 8.89 -17.32
CA LEU A 307 16.53 7.79 -16.36
C LEU A 307 16.56 6.43 -17.04
N ARG A 308 17.26 5.47 -16.43
CA ARG A 308 17.34 4.10 -16.97
C ARG A 308 15.98 3.41 -16.93
N PRO A 309 15.62 2.64 -17.98
CA PRO A 309 14.37 1.87 -18.01
C PRO A 309 14.20 1.00 -16.76
N ILE A 310 12.95 0.87 -16.32
CA ILE A 310 12.59 0.02 -15.17
C ILE A 310 12.18 -1.34 -15.71
N THR A 311 12.67 -2.41 -15.08
CA THR A 311 12.37 -3.79 -15.51
C THR A 311 11.94 -4.69 -14.36
N ALA A 312 12.17 -4.27 -13.11
CA ALA A 312 11.76 -4.99 -11.93
C ALA A 312 11.38 -4.00 -10.81
N ILE A 313 10.71 -4.53 -9.80
CA ILE A 313 10.33 -3.87 -8.56
C ILE A 313 10.90 -4.67 -7.41
N GLY A 314 11.52 -4.01 -6.44
CA GLY A 314 11.98 -4.58 -5.19
C GLY A 314 11.26 -3.93 -4.02
N LEU A 315 10.79 -4.72 -3.07
CA LEU A 315 10.25 -4.24 -1.80
C LEU A 315 11.28 -4.52 -0.70
N MET A 316 11.55 -3.50 0.10
CA MET A 316 12.50 -3.59 1.20
C MET A 316 11.95 -2.90 2.42
N THR A 317 12.04 -3.56 3.56
CA THR A 317 11.54 -3.03 4.82
C THR A 317 12.25 -3.69 5.99
N ASN A 318 12.03 -3.15 7.18
CA ASN A 318 12.26 -3.86 8.41
C ASN A 318 10.92 -4.08 9.11
N ASP A 319 10.79 -5.19 9.85
CA ASP A 319 9.56 -5.52 10.59
C ASP A 319 9.39 -4.69 11.87
N GLY A 320 10.26 -3.72 12.14
CA GLY A 320 10.31 -2.98 13.40
C GLY A 320 10.47 -3.91 14.62
N ALA A 321 10.22 -3.37 15.82
CA ALA A 321 10.23 -4.18 17.05
C ALA A 321 8.96 -5.05 17.22
N ARG A 322 7.96 -4.86 16.36
CA ARG A 322 6.69 -5.60 16.33
C ARG A 322 6.20 -5.63 14.88
N ALA A 323 6.18 -6.82 14.28
CA ALA A 323 5.68 -7.04 12.93
C ALA A 323 4.34 -6.34 12.70
N GLY A 324 4.18 -5.68 11.55
CA GLY A 324 2.97 -4.89 11.33
C GLY A 324 2.85 -4.13 10.02
N ILE A 325 3.56 -4.52 8.96
CA ILE A 325 3.35 -3.95 7.62
C ILE A 325 2.79 -5.04 6.72
N ALA A 326 1.65 -4.75 6.09
CA ALA A 326 1.11 -5.53 4.99
C ALA A 326 0.99 -4.63 3.75
N VAL A 327 1.35 -5.14 2.59
CA VAL A 327 1.35 -4.37 1.34
C VAL A 327 0.55 -5.09 0.27
N ASP A 328 -0.22 -4.32 -0.48
CA ASP A 328 -1.02 -4.78 -1.60
C ASP A 328 -1.26 -3.67 -2.62
N ASN A 329 -2.02 -4.02 -3.66
CA ASN A 329 -2.49 -3.12 -4.71
C ASN A 329 -1.37 -2.26 -5.30
N ILE A 330 -0.27 -2.92 -5.64
CA ILE A 330 0.87 -2.30 -6.31
C ILE A 330 0.50 -2.14 -7.79
N ILE A 331 0.79 -0.98 -8.38
CA ILE A 331 0.65 -0.75 -9.81
C ILE A 331 1.76 0.17 -10.32
N VAL A 332 2.28 -0.15 -11.51
CA VAL A 332 3.16 0.71 -12.32
C VAL A 332 2.48 0.96 -13.65
N THR A 333 2.17 2.21 -13.95
CA THR A 333 1.42 2.64 -15.14
C THR A 333 1.95 3.95 -15.71
N ASP A 334 1.62 4.23 -16.96
CA ASP A 334 1.92 5.50 -17.64
C ASP A 334 0.70 6.41 -17.84
N ASP A 335 -0.41 6.06 -17.20
CA ASP A 335 -1.69 6.76 -17.32
C ASP A 335 -2.33 6.99 -15.94
N GLU A 336 -2.57 8.27 -15.63
CA GLU A 336 -3.18 8.72 -14.38
C GLU A 336 -4.61 8.18 -14.19
N LYS A 337 -5.35 8.04 -15.28
CA LYS A 337 -6.71 7.50 -15.23
C LYS A 337 -6.68 6.04 -14.79
N ILE A 338 -5.73 5.25 -15.31
CA ILE A 338 -5.56 3.84 -14.92
C ILE A 338 -5.24 3.74 -13.41
N ALA A 339 -4.28 4.53 -12.92
CA ALA A 339 -3.90 4.52 -11.51
C ALA A 339 -5.08 4.88 -10.59
N ARG A 340 -5.85 5.91 -10.95
CA ARG A 340 -7.03 6.35 -10.20
C ARG A 340 -8.15 5.32 -10.21
N GLU A 341 -8.51 4.78 -11.38
CA GLU A 341 -9.55 3.75 -11.49
C GLU A 341 -9.16 2.46 -10.75
N TYR A 342 -7.86 2.13 -10.74
CA TYR A 342 -7.34 1.03 -9.94
C TYR A 342 -7.48 1.32 -8.44
N ALA A 343 -7.06 2.50 -7.98
CA ALA A 343 -7.20 2.93 -6.58
C ALA A 343 -8.67 2.94 -6.12
N GLU A 344 -9.60 3.39 -6.96
CA GLU A 344 -11.04 3.40 -6.65
C GLU A 344 -11.59 1.98 -6.45
N GLN A 345 -11.14 1.03 -7.27
CA GLN A 345 -11.54 -0.38 -7.19
C GLN A 345 -10.90 -1.12 -6.01
N THR A 346 -9.73 -0.68 -5.53
CA THR A 346 -9.00 -1.31 -4.41
C THR A 346 -9.15 -0.51 -3.12
N TYR A 347 -8.33 0.52 -2.93
CA TYR A 347 -8.29 1.38 -1.74
C TYR A 347 -9.64 2.04 -1.45
N GLY A 348 -10.30 2.55 -2.49
CA GLY A 348 -11.63 3.15 -2.39
C GLY A 348 -12.70 2.16 -1.90
N ALA A 349 -12.60 0.88 -2.29
CA ALA A 349 -13.49 -0.16 -1.80
C ALA A 349 -13.26 -0.44 -0.30
N LYS A 350 -12.02 -0.45 0.17
CA LYS A 350 -11.69 -0.59 1.60
C LYS A 350 -12.24 0.60 2.41
N LEU A 351 -11.97 1.83 1.98
CA LEU A 351 -12.50 3.04 2.62
C LEU A 351 -14.04 3.06 2.67
N ALA A 352 -14.70 2.57 1.62
CA ALA A 352 -16.15 2.46 1.60
C ALA A 352 -16.68 1.48 2.67
N GLN A 353 -15.98 0.37 2.92
CA GLN A 353 -16.34 -0.56 3.99
C GLN A 353 -16.08 0.03 5.38
N GLU A 354 -14.95 0.71 5.58
CA GLU A 354 -14.63 1.38 6.84
C GLU A 354 -15.69 2.44 7.17
N LYS A 355 -16.11 3.24 6.17
CA LYS A 355 -17.19 4.21 6.31
C LYS A 355 -18.54 3.54 6.60
N ALA A 356 -18.88 2.45 5.91
CA ALA A 356 -20.14 1.74 6.14
C ALA A 356 -20.22 1.10 7.54
N LEU A 357 -19.08 0.70 8.11
CA LEU A 357 -19.01 0.21 9.49
C LEU A 357 -19.15 1.35 10.51
N ALA A 358 -18.52 2.50 10.26
CA ALA A 358 -18.58 3.68 11.14
C ALA A 358 -19.95 4.37 11.10
N GLU A 359 -20.57 4.46 9.92
CA GLU A 359 -21.85 5.12 9.65
C GLU A 359 -22.84 4.12 9.01
N PRO A 360 -23.36 3.14 9.78
CA PRO A 360 -24.25 2.13 9.22
C PRO A 360 -25.57 2.76 8.73
N PRO A 361 -26.04 2.42 7.51
CA PRO A 361 -27.27 2.97 6.98
C PRO A 361 -28.46 2.56 7.86
N LEU A 362 -29.39 3.49 8.09
CA LEU A 362 -30.56 3.23 8.92
C LEU A 362 -31.65 2.49 8.14
N ILE A 363 -32.21 1.47 8.76
CA ILE A 363 -33.44 0.81 8.34
C ILE A 363 -34.58 1.43 9.15
N CYS A 364 -35.43 2.19 8.47
CA CYS A 364 -36.62 2.78 9.06
C CYS A 364 -37.87 1.98 8.67
N PRO A 365 -38.79 1.71 9.62
CA PRO A 365 -40.09 1.14 9.26
C PRO A 365 -40.79 2.09 8.30
N LYS A 366 -41.29 1.56 7.17
CA LYS A 366 -42.17 2.32 6.28
C LYS A 366 -43.34 2.82 7.11
N LYS A 367 -43.62 4.14 7.09
CA LYS A 367 -44.86 4.67 7.65
C LYS A 367 -46.00 3.91 6.98
N THR A 368 -46.65 3.02 7.71
CA THR A 368 -47.95 2.49 7.31
C THR A 368 -48.85 3.70 7.21
N GLU A 369 -49.28 4.05 6.00
CA GLU A 369 -50.45 4.88 5.81
C GLU A 369 -51.54 4.31 6.71
N LYS A 370 -52.06 5.13 7.61
CA LYS A 370 -53.18 4.73 8.45
C LYS A 370 -54.34 4.41 7.51
N VAL A 371 -54.57 3.12 7.26
CA VAL A 371 -55.89 2.68 6.79
C VAL A 371 -56.86 3.18 7.87
N PRO A 372 -57.92 3.94 7.52
CA PRO A 372 -58.88 4.41 8.50
C PRO A 372 -59.42 3.20 9.27
N VAL A 373 -59.18 3.18 10.58
CA VAL A 373 -59.82 2.21 11.46
C VAL A 373 -61.27 2.67 11.57
N ASP A 374 -62.18 1.90 10.97
CA ASP A 374 -63.61 2.00 11.26
C ASP A 374 -63.80 1.60 12.73
N ASP A 375 -64.19 2.57 13.57
CA ASP A 375 -64.43 2.44 15.01
C ASP A 375 -65.70 1.63 15.31
N SER A 376 -65.82 0.46 14.70
CA SER A 376 -66.96 -0.43 14.91
C SER A 376 -66.56 -1.91 14.92
N LYS A 377 -65.67 -2.31 15.86
CA LYS A 377 -65.72 -3.61 16.59
C LYS A 377 -64.53 -3.81 17.55
N GLY A 378 -64.83 -3.73 18.84
CA GLY A 378 -64.45 -4.71 19.87
C GLY A 378 -62.96 -4.90 20.22
N ALA A 379 -62.59 -4.41 21.40
CA ALA A 379 -61.29 -4.54 22.08
C ALA A 379 -60.89 -5.98 22.51
N ALA A 380 -61.07 -7.00 21.67
CA ALA A 380 -60.78 -8.40 22.03
C ALA A 380 -59.65 -9.08 21.21
N SER A 381 -59.11 -8.47 20.16
CA SER A 381 -58.11 -9.12 19.28
C SER A 381 -56.64 -8.79 19.58
N ALA A 382 -56.34 -7.72 20.31
CA ALA A 382 -54.97 -7.24 20.51
C ALA A 382 -54.14 -8.08 21.51
N LEU A 383 -54.77 -8.79 22.44
CA LEU A 383 -54.08 -9.59 23.47
C LEU A 383 -53.63 -10.98 22.97
N ASN A 384 -54.26 -11.53 21.93
CA ASN A 384 -53.89 -12.85 21.39
C ASN A 384 -52.71 -12.80 20.41
N GLY A 385 -52.50 -11.69 19.70
CA GLY A 385 -51.37 -11.55 18.76
C GLY A 385 -50.00 -11.42 19.44
N PHE A 386 -49.95 -10.84 20.65
CA PHE A 386 -48.69 -10.64 21.37
C PHE A 386 -48.18 -11.93 22.05
N ARG A 387 -49.10 -12.80 22.49
CA ARG A 387 -48.76 -14.12 23.08
C ARG A 387 -48.24 -15.14 22.07
N LEU A 388 -48.62 -15.04 20.79
CA LEU A 388 -48.17 -15.96 19.73
C LEU A 388 -46.78 -15.65 19.17
N LYS A 389 -46.29 -14.40 19.27
CA LYS A 389 -44.95 -14.04 18.76
C LYS A 389 -43.81 -14.40 19.72
N ILE A 390 -44.04 -14.39 21.03
CA ILE A 390 -43.01 -14.73 22.04
C ILE A 390 -42.76 -16.25 22.06
N THR A 391 -43.80 -17.06 21.83
CA THR A 391 -43.67 -18.52 21.77
C THR A 391 -42.88 -19.00 20.56
N TYR A 392 -43.00 -18.34 19.40
CA TYR A 392 -42.24 -18.68 18.19
C TYR A 392 -40.74 -18.37 18.30
N ILE A 393 -40.37 -17.29 18.98
CA ILE A 393 -38.97 -16.89 19.16
C ILE A 393 -38.27 -17.80 20.17
N LEU A 394 -38.96 -18.20 21.24
CA LEU A 394 -38.41 -19.14 22.22
C LEU A 394 -38.21 -20.53 21.61
N ASP A 395 -39.18 -21.04 20.84
CA ASP A 395 -39.09 -22.38 20.24
C ASP A 395 -37.97 -22.49 19.18
N TYR A 396 -37.69 -21.40 18.44
CA TYR A 396 -36.58 -21.34 17.49
C TYR A 396 -35.21 -21.33 18.18
N VAL A 397 -35.10 -20.64 19.33
CA VAL A 397 -33.86 -20.59 20.13
C VAL A 397 -33.60 -21.93 20.83
N PHE A 398 -34.63 -22.63 21.32
CA PHE A 398 -34.46 -23.96 21.93
C PHE A 398 -34.00 -25.03 20.92
N ARG A 399 -34.52 -24.99 19.67
CA ARG A 399 -34.12 -25.93 18.61
C ARG A 399 -32.71 -25.68 18.06
N MET A 400 -32.25 -24.43 17.99
CA MET A 400 -30.90 -24.09 17.54
C MET A 400 -29.80 -24.53 18.50
N PHE A 401 -30.12 -24.72 19.80
CA PHE A 401 -29.16 -25.10 20.84
C PHE A 401 -29.36 -26.51 21.41
N GLY A 402 -30.26 -27.32 20.83
CA GLY A 402 -30.41 -28.75 21.14
C GLY A 402 -30.81 -29.04 22.59
N LEU A 403 -31.61 -28.17 23.21
CA LEU A 403 -32.09 -28.31 24.59
C LEU A 403 -33.49 -28.94 24.70
N ILE A 404 -34.05 -29.42 23.58
CA ILE A 404 -35.23 -30.29 23.47
C ILE A 404 -34.96 -31.30 22.36
#